data_AF-A0A354CTX4-F1
#
_entry.id   AF-A0A354CTX4-F1
#
_cell.length_a   1.000
_cell.length_b   1.000
_cell.length_c   1.000
_cell.angle_alpha   90.00
_cell.angle_beta   90.00
_cell.angle_gamma   90.00
#
_symmetry.space_group_name_H-M   'P 1'
#
loop_
_entity.id
_entity.type
_entity.pdbx_description
1 polymer ?
#
loop_
_entity_poly.entity_id
_entity_poly.type
_entity_poly.pdbx_seq_one_letter_code
_entity_poly.pdbx_strand_id
1 'polypeptide(L)'
;MFCYKCGNQLPNGAIFCNKCGTKVFGGEIQKKTPDTANTNFETKKITASPVTNEKTPSEVTHSVMIAGKYYDIENTTHLQIKTAITDADMINISKLVNLTSLDLEKLNICNITPLAQLTNLVKLDLSFNQISDLTPLLHLPNLTELWLISNNISNLTPLEGLHKLTFLSLSLNKISRIKLHRLKSQLPQCRIVF
;
A
#
# COMPACT_ATOMS: atom_id res chain seq x y z
N MET A 1 26.22 -8.42 -4.19
CA MET A 1 25.12 -8.18 -3.22
C MET A 1 23.80 -8.34 -3.94
N PHE A 2 22.77 -8.91 -3.32
CA PHE A 2 21.44 -9.07 -3.93
C PHE A 2 20.42 -8.20 -3.19
N CYS A 3 19.45 -7.65 -3.93
CA CYS A 3 18.34 -6.94 -3.33
C CYS A 3 17.41 -7.92 -2.61
N TYR A 4 17.23 -7.77 -1.30
CA TYR A 4 16.35 -8.65 -0.49
C TYR A 4 14.88 -8.59 -0.90
N LYS A 5 14.45 -7.49 -1.57
CA LYS A 5 13.06 -7.29 -1.97
C LYS A 5 12.72 -7.93 -3.33
N CYS A 6 13.63 -7.89 -4.30
CA CYS A 6 13.34 -8.32 -5.68
C CYS A 6 14.33 -9.32 -6.27
N GLY A 7 15.33 -9.75 -5.49
CA GLY A 7 16.34 -10.72 -5.92
C GLY A 7 17.33 -10.22 -6.96
N ASN A 8 17.29 -8.93 -7.34
CA ASN A 8 18.18 -8.40 -8.38
C ASN A 8 19.63 -8.35 -7.89
N GLN A 9 20.58 -8.74 -8.74
CA GLN A 9 22.01 -8.56 -8.49
C GLN A 9 22.37 -7.08 -8.56
N LEU A 10 23.10 -6.60 -7.56
CA LEU A 10 23.49 -5.19 -7.42
C LEU A 10 24.99 -5.01 -7.68
N PRO A 11 25.39 -3.90 -8.33
CA PRO A 11 26.80 -3.53 -8.43
C PRO A 11 27.40 -3.29 -7.04
N ASN A 12 28.71 -3.51 -6.89
CA ASN A 12 29.42 -3.33 -5.62
C ASN A 12 29.31 -1.89 -5.13
N GLY A 13 28.91 -1.69 -3.87
CA GLY A 13 28.70 -0.36 -3.28
C GLY A 13 27.33 0.27 -3.55
N ALA A 14 26.38 -0.43 -4.19
CA ALA A 14 25.04 0.08 -4.43
C ALA A 14 24.26 0.32 -3.12
N ILE A 15 23.88 1.58 -2.88
CA ILE A 15 23.03 1.98 -1.73
C ILE A 15 21.54 1.77 -2.05
N PHE A 16 21.17 1.71 -3.34
CA PHE A 16 19.80 1.49 -3.82
C PHE A 16 19.73 0.42 -4.89
N CYS A 17 18.63 -0.33 -4.91
CA CYS A 17 18.34 -1.28 -5.97
C CYS A 17 17.84 -0.55 -7.22
N ASN A 18 18.59 -0.67 -8.32
CA ASN A 18 18.23 -0.13 -9.64
C ASN A 18 16.95 -0.71 -10.26
N LYS A 19 16.42 -1.82 -9.73
CA LYS A 19 15.21 -2.48 -10.24
C LYS A 19 13.94 -2.12 -9.46
N CYS A 20 14.03 -1.89 -8.15
CA CYS A 20 12.86 -1.67 -7.29
C CYS A 20 13.01 -0.49 -6.30
N GLY A 21 14.07 0.30 -6.42
CA GLY A 21 14.33 1.49 -5.60
C GLY A 21 14.66 1.22 -4.13
N THR A 22 14.73 -0.03 -3.70
CA THR A 22 14.92 -0.39 -2.28
C THR A 22 16.32 -0.05 -1.80
N LYS A 23 16.43 0.65 -0.66
CA LYS A 23 17.71 0.95 0.00
C LYS A 23 18.34 -0.33 0.55
N VAL A 24 19.62 -0.55 0.26
CA VAL A 24 20.38 -1.71 0.71
C VAL A 24 21.46 -1.25 1.67
N PHE A 25 21.37 -1.67 2.93
CA PHE A 25 22.35 -1.33 3.96
C PHE A 25 23.53 -2.30 3.87
N GLY A 26 24.72 -1.77 3.57
CA GLY A 26 25.98 -2.51 3.64
C GLY A 26 26.69 -2.24 4.97
N GLY A 27 27.09 -3.29 5.67
CA GLY A 27 27.95 -3.20 6.85
C GLY A 27 27.92 -4.46 7.71
N GLU A 28 28.98 -5.25 7.62
CA GLU A 28 29.23 -6.50 8.34
C GLU A 28 29.17 -6.35 9.87
N ILE A 29 28.58 -7.31 10.58
CA ILE A 29 28.85 -7.48 12.03
C ILE A 29 29.92 -8.57 12.16
N GLN A 30 31.14 -8.13 12.49
CA GLN A 30 32.18 -9.03 12.98
C GLN A 30 31.80 -9.60 14.35
N LYS A 31 31.98 -10.91 14.49
CA LYS A 31 31.87 -11.65 15.75
C LYS A 31 32.86 -11.10 16.79
N LYS A 32 32.40 -10.85 18.02
CA LYS A 32 33.27 -10.88 19.21
C LYS A 32 32.75 -11.95 20.17
N THR A 33 33.56 -12.97 20.36
CA THR A 33 33.50 -13.94 21.45
C THR A 33 33.90 -13.30 22.79
N PRO A 34 33.53 -13.90 23.93
CA PRO A 34 33.71 -13.34 25.27
C PRO A 34 35.10 -13.66 25.83
N ASP A 35 35.66 -12.76 26.68
CA ASP A 35 36.43 -13.16 27.86
C ASP A 35 36.74 -11.98 28.82
N THR A 36 36.37 -12.23 30.08
CA THR A 36 36.96 -11.92 31.40
C THR A 36 37.79 -10.66 31.71
N ALA A 37 37.49 -10.16 32.93
CA ALA A 37 38.36 -9.56 33.96
C ALA A 37 38.39 -8.02 34.14
N ASN A 38 37.56 -7.56 35.09
CA ASN A 38 37.89 -6.83 36.32
C ASN A 38 38.66 -5.49 36.27
N THR A 39 38.05 -4.41 36.77
CA THR A 39 38.46 -3.71 38.03
C THR A 39 37.60 -2.45 38.29
N ASN A 40 37.19 -2.30 39.56
CA ASN A 40 36.46 -1.17 40.13
C ASN A 40 37.32 0.10 40.24
N PHE A 41 36.70 1.29 40.10
CA PHE A 41 36.97 2.47 40.95
C PHE A 41 35.80 3.48 40.92
N GLU A 42 35.14 3.61 42.07
CA GLU A 42 34.54 4.78 42.73
C GLU A 42 33.63 5.80 42.00
N THR A 43 32.36 5.73 42.39
CA THR A 43 31.45 6.81 42.86
C THR A 43 31.71 8.27 42.46
N LYS A 44 30.74 8.84 41.73
CA LYS A 44 30.32 10.23 41.96
C LYS A 44 28.80 10.36 41.84
N LYS A 45 28.17 10.56 43.00
CA LYS A 45 26.77 10.96 43.18
C LYS A 45 26.58 12.33 42.51
N ILE A 46 25.76 12.42 41.47
CA ILE A 46 25.17 13.68 41.03
C ILE A 46 23.66 13.49 41.10
N THR A 47 23.06 14.29 41.96
CA THR A 47 21.64 14.37 42.27
C THR A 47 20.82 14.65 41.02
N ALA A 48 19.90 13.74 40.69
CA ALA A 48 18.83 13.98 39.73
C ALA A 48 17.83 14.97 40.34
N SER A 49 17.69 16.14 39.73
CA SER A 49 16.44 16.92 39.81
C SER A 49 15.39 16.21 38.94
N PRO A 50 14.09 16.28 39.26
CA PRO A 50 13.08 15.58 38.49
C PRO A 50 13.03 16.17 37.08
N VAL A 51 13.52 15.41 36.12
CA VAL A 51 13.22 15.62 34.69
C VAL A 51 11.72 15.44 34.57
N THR A 52 11.01 16.55 34.45
CA THR A 52 9.65 16.54 33.91
C THR A 52 9.75 15.87 32.55
N ASN A 53 9.23 14.65 32.44
CA ASN A 53 8.93 14.00 31.17
C ASN A 53 7.88 14.87 30.46
N GLU A 54 8.34 15.95 29.83
CA GLU A 54 7.65 16.50 28.68
C GLU A 54 7.76 15.45 27.60
N LYS A 55 6.73 14.62 27.54
CA LYS A 55 6.39 13.83 26.37
C LYS A 55 6.29 14.82 25.22
N THR A 56 7.35 14.92 24.42
CA THR A 56 7.25 15.55 23.11
C THR A 56 6.04 14.91 22.42
N PRO A 57 5.02 15.68 22.03
CA PRO A 57 4.02 15.16 21.14
C PRO A 57 4.80 14.81 19.87
N SER A 58 5.00 13.51 19.65
CA SER A 58 5.30 12.99 18.33
C SER A 58 4.40 13.75 17.36
N GLU A 59 4.97 14.47 16.40
CA GLU A 59 4.24 15.13 15.32
C GLU A 59 3.40 14.06 14.60
N VAL A 60 2.19 13.81 15.11
CA VAL A 60 1.15 13.15 14.33
C VAL A 60 0.81 14.21 13.30
N THR A 61 1.44 14.10 12.14
CA THR A 61 1.07 14.91 10.99
C THR A 61 -0.35 14.49 10.63
N HIS A 62 -1.34 15.28 11.07
CA HIS A 62 -2.77 15.07 10.78
C HIS A 62 -3.08 15.15 9.28
N SER A 63 -2.08 15.43 8.45
CA SER A 63 -2.18 15.54 7.00
C SER A 63 -1.12 14.72 6.28
N VAL A 64 -1.45 14.19 5.10
CA VAL A 64 -0.53 13.55 4.16
C VAL A 64 -0.48 14.29 2.85
N MET A 65 0.69 14.35 2.22
CA MET A 65 0.84 14.91 0.87
C MET A 65 0.60 13.81 -0.17
N ILE A 66 -0.33 14.04 -1.09
CA ILE A 66 -0.65 13.18 -2.22
C ILE A 66 -0.72 14.07 -3.47
N ALA A 67 0.09 13.78 -4.49
CA ALA A 67 0.14 14.52 -5.75
C ALA A 67 0.27 16.05 -5.57
N GLY A 68 1.10 16.48 -4.62
CA GLY A 68 1.35 17.89 -4.32
C GLY A 68 0.24 18.60 -3.53
N LYS A 69 -0.78 17.89 -3.03
CA LYS A 69 -1.83 18.43 -2.16
C LYS A 69 -1.81 17.75 -0.80
N TYR A 70 -2.15 18.49 0.25
CA TYR A 70 -2.28 17.95 1.60
C TYR A 70 -3.72 17.52 1.86
N TYR A 71 -3.88 16.34 2.46
CA TYR A 71 -5.17 15.75 2.83
C TYR A 71 -5.16 15.38 4.30
N ASP A 72 -6.24 15.68 5.00
CA ASP A 72 -6.42 15.32 6.41
C ASP A 72 -6.64 13.80 6.54
N ILE A 73 -5.86 13.14 7.40
CA ILE A 73 -5.88 11.68 7.57
C ILE A 73 -7.20 11.19 8.14
N GLU A 74 -7.79 11.94 9.06
CA GLU A 74 -8.97 11.54 9.84
C GLU A 74 -10.26 11.89 9.10
N ASN A 75 -10.28 13.02 8.41
CA ASN A 75 -11.50 13.59 7.84
C ASN A 75 -11.70 13.29 6.34
N THR A 76 -10.66 12.86 5.63
CA THR A 76 -10.77 12.58 4.19
C THR A 76 -11.53 11.28 3.93
N THR A 77 -12.76 11.39 3.45
CA THR A 77 -13.64 10.26 3.08
C THR A 77 -13.74 10.05 1.57
N HIS A 78 -13.44 11.08 0.78
CA HIS A 78 -13.50 11.04 -0.68
C HIS A 78 -12.21 11.58 -1.25
N LEU A 79 -11.60 10.85 -2.17
CA LEU A 79 -10.38 11.26 -2.86
C LEU A 79 -10.49 11.00 -4.35
N GLN A 80 -10.15 12.01 -5.14
CA GLN A 80 -10.01 11.91 -6.58
C GLN A 80 -8.68 12.53 -6.99
N ILE A 81 -7.85 11.77 -7.70
CA ILE A 81 -6.57 12.23 -8.23
C ILE A 81 -6.61 12.15 -9.75
N LYS A 82 -6.37 13.28 -10.43
CA LYS A 82 -6.34 13.39 -11.90
C LYS A 82 -4.96 13.75 -12.46
N THR A 83 -3.97 13.77 -11.59
CA THR A 83 -2.59 14.15 -11.91
C THR A 83 -1.68 12.96 -11.63
N ALA A 84 -0.50 12.94 -12.26
CA ALA A 84 0.48 11.88 -12.02
C ALA A 84 0.73 11.66 -10.52
N ILE A 85 0.82 10.39 -10.14
CA ILE A 85 1.14 9.95 -8.79
C ILE A 85 2.42 9.12 -8.80
N THR A 86 3.04 9.04 -7.64
CA THR A 86 4.23 8.24 -7.36
C THR A 86 3.89 7.05 -6.46
N ASP A 87 4.83 6.11 -6.32
CA ASP A 87 4.68 5.02 -5.33
C ASP A 87 4.55 5.55 -3.90
N ALA A 88 5.16 6.71 -3.60
CA ALA A 88 5.02 7.36 -2.29
C ALA A 88 3.59 7.88 -2.07
N ASP A 89 2.95 8.40 -3.13
CA ASP A 89 1.54 8.82 -3.08
C ASP A 89 0.62 7.63 -2.79
N MET A 90 0.87 6.46 -3.40
CA MET A 90 0.10 5.24 -3.10
C MET A 90 0.22 4.81 -1.64
N ILE A 91 1.42 4.93 -1.07
CA ILE A 91 1.64 4.68 0.38
C ILE A 91 0.90 5.73 1.21
N ASN A 92 0.88 7.00 0.80
CA ASN A 92 0.18 8.04 1.54
C ASN A 92 -1.35 7.91 1.46
N ILE A 93 -1.91 7.53 0.31
CA ILE A 93 -3.34 7.20 0.14
C ILE A 93 -3.75 6.13 1.15
N SER A 94 -2.88 5.16 1.39
CA SER A 94 -3.16 4.05 2.30
C SER A 94 -3.29 4.46 3.77
N LYS A 95 -2.84 5.67 4.14
CA LYS A 95 -3.03 6.23 5.48
C LYS A 95 -4.44 6.81 5.67
N LEU A 96 -5.17 7.11 4.60
CA LEU A 96 -6.52 7.68 4.65
C LEU A 96 -7.57 6.60 4.93
N VAL A 97 -7.51 5.98 6.11
CA VAL A 97 -8.28 4.78 6.48
C VAL A 97 -9.81 4.99 6.50
N ASN A 98 -10.26 6.23 6.52
CA ASN A 98 -11.68 6.61 6.49
C ASN A 98 -12.23 6.83 5.07
N LEU A 99 -11.44 6.57 4.02
CA LEU A 99 -11.91 6.65 2.64
C LEU A 99 -13.07 5.70 2.37
N THR A 100 -14.17 6.26 1.87
CA THR A 100 -15.34 5.54 1.36
C THR A 100 -15.42 5.57 -0.16
N SER A 101 -14.79 6.58 -0.80
CA SER A 101 -14.76 6.72 -2.25
C SER A 101 -13.36 7.11 -2.73
N LEU A 102 -12.83 6.36 -3.69
CA LEU A 102 -11.50 6.60 -4.26
C LEU A 102 -11.53 6.49 -5.79
N ASP A 103 -11.09 7.55 -6.46
CA ASP A 103 -10.94 7.63 -7.91
C ASP A 103 -9.47 7.85 -8.27
N LEU A 104 -8.89 6.87 -8.95
CA LEU A 104 -7.52 6.81 -9.44
C LEU A 104 -7.48 6.45 -10.94
N GLU A 105 -8.45 6.93 -11.70
CA GLU A 105 -8.53 6.73 -13.15
C GLU A 105 -7.31 7.34 -13.90
N LYS A 106 -6.75 6.62 -14.89
CA LYS A 106 -5.71 7.14 -15.81
C LYS A 106 -4.40 7.57 -15.14
N LEU A 107 -3.92 6.80 -14.15
CA LEU A 107 -2.73 7.12 -13.36
C LEU A 107 -1.52 6.20 -13.58
N ASN A 108 -1.55 5.33 -14.60
CA ASN A 108 -0.50 4.34 -14.89
C ASN A 108 -0.17 3.41 -13.71
N ILE A 109 -1.15 3.15 -12.84
CA ILE A 109 -0.97 2.30 -11.65
C ILE A 109 -0.83 0.84 -12.07
N CYS A 110 0.17 0.14 -11.52
CA CYS A 110 0.32 -1.31 -11.67
C CYS A 110 0.17 -2.07 -10.34
N ASN A 111 0.46 -1.41 -9.21
CA ASN A 111 0.45 -2.01 -7.89
C ASN A 111 -0.56 -1.31 -6.98
N ILE A 112 -1.60 -2.06 -6.58
CA ILE A 112 -2.65 -1.59 -5.66
C ILE A 112 -2.53 -2.19 -4.25
N THR A 113 -1.41 -2.85 -3.92
CA THR A 113 -1.15 -3.41 -2.58
C THR A 113 -1.43 -2.41 -1.45
N PRO A 114 -1.03 -1.12 -1.55
CA PRO A 114 -1.31 -0.17 -0.49
C PRO A 114 -2.81 0.02 -0.19
N LEU A 115 -3.70 -0.27 -1.14
CA LEU A 115 -5.15 -0.10 -0.95
C LEU A 115 -5.76 -1.15 -0.01
N ALA A 116 -5.08 -2.26 0.28
CA ALA A 116 -5.62 -3.38 1.07
C ALA A 116 -6.09 -2.99 2.48
N GLN A 117 -5.58 -1.90 3.05
CA GLN A 117 -5.96 -1.43 4.39
C GLN A 117 -7.16 -0.46 4.40
N LEU A 118 -7.67 -0.05 3.23
CA LEU A 118 -8.78 0.89 3.11
C LEU A 118 -10.14 0.18 3.21
N THR A 119 -10.35 -0.55 4.31
CA THR A 119 -11.48 -1.48 4.52
C THR A 119 -12.86 -0.81 4.49
N ASN A 120 -12.91 0.52 4.62
CA ASN A 120 -14.12 1.33 4.54
C ASN A 120 -14.52 1.72 3.10
N LEU A 121 -13.73 1.37 2.08
CA LEU A 121 -14.05 1.70 0.69
C LEU A 121 -15.36 1.06 0.23
N VAL A 122 -16.23 1.91 -0.31
CA VAL A 122 -17.53 1.55 -0.89
C VAL A 122 -17.50 1.70 -2.41
N LYS A 123 -16.79 2.71 -2.92
CA LYS A 123 -16.64 3.01 -4.35
C LYS A 123 -15.17 3.14 -4.73
N LEU A 124 -14.77 2.43 -5.79
CA LEU A 124 -13.39 2.43 -6.25
C LEU A 124 -13.32 2.44 -7.78
N ASP A 125 -12.75 3.51 -8.34
CA ASP A 125 -12.41 3.59 -9.76
C ASP A 125 -10.90 3.45 -9.95
N LEU A 126 -10.52 2.41 -10.70
CA LEU A 126 -9.15 2.08 -11.09
C LEU A 126 -9.04 1.92 -12.61
N SER A 127 -9.97 2.52 -13.36
CA SER A 127 -10.02 2.39 -14.82
C SER A 127 -8.81 3.03 -15.51
N PHE A 128 -8.46 2.50 -16.68
CA PHE A 128 -7.37 2.97 -17.54
C PHE A 128 -6.01 2.99 -16.82
N ASN A 129 -5.71 1.91 -16.11
CA ASN A 129 -4.42 1.67 -15.46
C ASN A 129 -3.75 0.43 -16.07
N GLN A 130 -2.72 -0.10 -15.40
CA GLN A 130 -1.93 -1.24 -15.86
C GLN A 130 -2.02 -2.43 -14.88
N ILE A 131 -3.10 -2.50 -14.11
CA ILE A 131 -3.29 -3.46 -13.01
C ILE A 131 -3.52 -4.86 -13.58
N SER A 132 -2.87 -5.86 -12.99
CA SER A 132 -3.06 -7.28 -13.31
C SER A 132 -3.38 -8.13 -12.09
N ASP A 133 -2.92 -7.71 -10.90
CA ASP A 133 -3.17 -8.37 -9.63
C ASP A 133 -4.26 -7.66 -8.83
N LEU A 134 -5.35 -8.39 -8.57
CA LEU A 134 -6.48 -7.92 -7.79
C LEU A 134 -6.49 -8.47 -6.35
N THR A 135 -5.47 -9.23 -5.94
CA THR A 135 -5.38 -9.82 -4.60
C THR A 135 -5.63 -8.81 -3.47
N PRO A 136 -5.13 -7.56 -3.53
CA PRO A 136 -5.39 -6.55 -2.49
C PRO A 136 -6.88 -6.24 -2.27
N LEU A 137 -7.73 -6.44 -3.28
CA LEU A 137 -9.17 -6.16 -3.19
C LEU A 137 -9.91 -7.16 -2.29
N LEU A 138 -9.33 -8.33 -1.99
CA LEU A 138 -9.91 -9.30 -1.04
C LEU A 138 -10.13 -8.70 0.35
N HIS A 139 -9.38 -7.66 0.70
CA HIS A 139 -9.46 -6.98 1.99
C HIS A 139 -10.46 -5.82 2.02
N LEU A 140 -11.23 -5.61 0.95
CA LEU A 140 -12.19 -4.51 0.80
C LEU A 140 -13.64 -5.02 0.77
N PRO A 141 -14.14 -5.63 1.87
CA PRO A 141 -15.43 -6.33 1.89
C PRO A 141 -16.65 -5.41 1.73
N ASN A 142 -16.44 -4.09 1.81
CA ASN A 142 -17.48 -3.07 1.72
C ASN A 142 -17.68 -2.50 0.32
N LEU A 143 -16.90 -2.93 -0.67
CA LEU A 143 -17.06 -2.45 -2.04
C LEU A 143 -18.43 -2.81 -2.62
N THR A 144 -19.08 -1.80 -3.18
CA THR A 144 -20.38 -1.88 -3.86
C THR A 144 -20.27 -1.53 -5.34
N GLU A 145 -19.40 -0.57 -5.68
CA GLU A 145 -19.17 -0.12 -7.05
C GLU A 145 -17.66 -0.16 -7.35
N LEU A 146 -17.31 -0.93 -8.39
CA LEU A 146 -15.92 -1.14 -8.80
C LEU A 146 -15.76 -0.98 -10.31
N TRP A 147 -14.92 -0.05 -10.73
CA TRP A 147 -14.56 0.16 -12.13
C TRP A 147 -13.11 -0.24 -12.37
N LEU A 148 -12.91 -1.19 -13.30
CA LEU A 148 -11.61 -1.75 -13.66
C LEU A 148 -11.40 -1.73 -15.19
N ILE A 149 -12.06 -0.81 -15.90
CA ILE A 149 -12.03 -0.73 -17.37
C ILE A 149 -10.59 -0.55 -17.84
N SER A 150 -10.21 -1.17 -18.96
CA SER A 150 -8.90 -0.94 -19.62
C SER A 150 -7.71 -1.17 -18.67
N ASN A 151 -7.56 -2.39 -18.20
CA ASN A 151 -6.44 -2.87 -17.38
C ASN A 151 -5.85 -4.17 -17.97
N ASN A 152 -4.93 -4.82 -17.25
CA ASN A 152 -4.28 -6.07 -17.65
C ASN A 152 -4.81 -7.30 -16.89
N ILE A 153 -6.07 -7.25 -16.45
CA ILE A 153 -6.64 -8.27 -15.55
C ILE A 153 -6.97 -9.52 -16.34
N SER A 154 -6.58 -10.68 -15.80
CA SER A 154 -6.96 -11.99 -16.32
C SER A 154 -7.42 -12.96 -15.24
N ASN A 155 -7.12 -12.70 -13.97
CA ASN A 155 -7.53 -13.49 -12.82
C ASN A 155 -8.62 -12.74 -12.05
N LEU A 156 -9.79 -13.37 -11.89
CA LEU A 156 -10.96 -12.79 -11.23
C LEU A 156 -11.24 -13.42 -9.86
N THR A 157 -10.49 -14.44 -9.44
CA THR A 157 -10.68 -15.10 -8.15
C THR A 157 -10.72 -14.12 -6.97
N PRO A 158 -9.90 -13.04 -6.92
CA PRO A 158 -9.97 -12.06 -5.83
C PRO A 158 -11.31 -11.32 -5.69
N LEU A 159 -12.17 -11.35 -6.72
CA LEU A 159 -13.47 -10.68 -6.71
C LEU A 159 -14.60 -11.58 -6.21
N GLU A 160 -14.40 -12.90 -6.13
CA GLU A 160 -15.48 -13.87 -5.83
C GLU A 160 -16.08 -13.68 -4.43
N GLY A 161 -15.30 -13.17 -3.47
CA GLY A 161 -15.74 -12.91 -2.09
C GLY A 161 -16.38 -11.53 -1.86
N LEU A 162 -16.46 -10.67 -2.88
CA LEU A 162 -16.98 -9.31 -2.75
C LEU A 162 -18.52 -9.28 -2.91
N HIS A 163 -19.21 -9.96 -2.00
CA HIS A 163 -20.66 -10.19 -2.08
C HIS A 163 -21.52 -8.91 -2.02
N LYS A 164 -20.96 -7.78 -1.57
CA LYS A 164 -21.64 -6.48 -1.58
C LYS A 164 -21.57 -5.74 -2.92
N LEU A 165 -20.80 -6.23 -3.89
CA LEU A 165 -20.71 -5.60 -5.22
C LEU A 165 -22.07 -5.64 -5.91
N THR A 166 -22.57 -4.45 -6.24
CA THR A 166 -23.79 -4.24 -7.03
C THR A 166 -23.44 -3.83 -8.46
N PHE A 167 -22.26 -3.25 -8.67
CA PHE A 167 -21.78 -2.86 -9.98
C PHE A 167 -20.30 -3.18 -10.16
N LEU A 168 -19.96 -3.80 -11.29
CA LEU A 168 -18.60 -4.15 -11.67
C LEU A 168 -18.39 -3.92 -13.17
N SER A 169 -17.41 -3.10 -13.53
CA SER A 169 -17.00 -2.90 -14.93
C SER A 169 -15.63 -3.51 -15.20
N LEU A 170 -15.56 -4.45 -16.13
CA LEU A 170 -14.37 -5.23 -16.49
C LEU A 170 -14.00 -5.10 -17.98
N SER A 171 -14.65 -4.21 -18.73
CA SER A 171 -14.40 -4.04 -20.16
C SER A 171 -12.93 -3.73 -20.46
N LEU A 172 -12.47 -4.15 -21.64
CA LEU A 172 -11.10 -3.94 -22.11
C LEU A 172 -10.03 -4.57 -21.16
N ASN A 173 -10.29 -5.77 -20.66
CA ASN A 173 -9.32 -6.60 -19.92
C ASN A 173 -9.02 -7.92 -20.65
N LYS A 174 -8.12 -8.73 -20.10
CA LYS A 174 -7.67 -10.02 -20.65
C LYS A 174 -8.41 -11.19 -20.03
N ILE A 175 -9.74 -11.11 -19.97
CA ILE A 175 -10.61 -12.09 -19.29
C ILE A 175 -11.20 -13.06 -20.30
N SER A 176 -11.13 -14.36 -20.01
CA SER A 176 -11.81 -15.38 -20.82
C SER A 176 -13.28 -15.51 -20.44
N ARG A 177 -14.11 -15.91 -21.42
CA ARG A 177 -15.55 -16.13 -21.23
C ARG A 177 -15.87 -17.08 -20.06
N ILE A 178 -15.05 -18.12 -19.86
CA ILE A 178 -15.23 -19.09 -18.77
C ILE A 178 -15.06 -18.41 -17.40
N LYS A 179 -14.02 -17.60 -17.23
CA LYS A 179 -13.79 -16.87 -15.97
C LYS A 179 -14.89 -15.85 -15.70
N LEU A 180 -15.35 -15.15 -16.73
CA LEU A 180 -16.47 -14.21 -16.62
C LEU A 180 -17.77 -14.92 -16.20
N HIS A 181 -18.09 -16.05 -16.83
CA HIS A 181 -19.29 -16.84 -16.49
C HIS A 181 -19.23 -17.35 -15.04
N ARG A 182 -18.07 -17.85 -14.59
CA ARG A 182 -17.86 -18.26 -13.21
C ARG A 182 -18.10 -17.11 -12.25
N LEU A 183 -17.52 -15.93 -12.50
CA LEU A 183 -17.71 -14.76 -11.64
C LEU A 183 -19.19 -14.35 -11.56
N LYS A 184 -19.91 -14.33 -12.68
CA LYS A 184 -21.37 -14.07 -12.71
C LYS A 184 -22.16 -15.04 -11.83
N SER A 185 -21.73 -16.30 -11.74
CA SER A 185 -22.37 -17.31 -10.89
C SER A 185 -22.10 -17.08 -9.40
N GLN A 186 -20.94 -16.52 -9.05
CA GLN A 186 -20.57 -16.19 -7.66
C GLN A 186 -21.19 -14.86 -7.18
N LEU A 187 -21.45 -13.94 -8.11
CA LEU A 187 -22.03 -12.62 -7.84
C LEU A 187 -23.32 -12.39 -8.65
N PRO A 188 -24.38 -13.22 -8.46
CA PRO A 188 -25.60 -13.12 -9.24
C PRO A 188 -26.35 -11.78 -9.06
N GLN A 189 -26.13 -11.10 -7.93
CA GLN A 189 -26.68 -9.78 -7.62
C GLN A 189 -25.93 -8.63 -8.34
N CYS A 190 -24.71 -8.87 -8.80
CA CYS A 190 -23.84 -7.82 -9.33
C CYS A 190 -24.11 -7.58 -10.81
N ARG A 191 -24.34 -6.31 -11.19
CA ARG A 191 -24.36 -5.91 -12.58
C ARG A 191 -22.93 -5.86 -13.12
N ILE A 192 -22.53 -6.92 -13.83
CA ILE A 192 -21.21 -7.03 -14.46
C ILE A 192 -21.27 -6.56 -15.93
N VAL A 193 -20.52 -5.50 -16.24
CA VAL A 193 -20.28 -4.99 -17.60
C VAL A 193 -18.92 -5.50 -18.08
N PHE A 194 -18.88 -6.07 -19.28
CA PHE A 194 -17.68 -6.66 -19.89
C PHE A 194 -17.61 -6.33 -21.36
#